data_AF-A0A9D2BMW9-F1
#
_entry.id   AF-A0A9D2BMW9-F1
#
_cell.length_a   1.000
_cell.length_b   1.000
_cell.length_c   1.000
_cell.angle_alpha   90.00
_cell.angle_beta   90.00
_cell.angle_gamma   90.00
#
_symmetry.space_group_name_H-M   'P 1'
#
loop_
_entity.id
_entity.type
_entity.pdbx_description
1 polymer ?
#
loop_
_entity_poly.entity_id
_entity_poly.type
_entity_poly.pdbx_seq_one_letter_code
_entity_poly.pdbx_strand_id
1 'polypeptide(L)'
;MNNENRWIGNLEKSPDNDGLYYVYTMNCMDNSNDILKLQFKNGQWQEFGDDYDRIIAWKKIPKKKITDKLEWLKKHHNELKIAFNYDVEFDYNNFEIAETLIECLCEYPLFLYDGYIRLIDNIYVIRII
;
A
#
# COMPACT_ATOMS: atom_id res chain seq x y z
N MET A 1 -4.75 23.71 5.34
CA MET A 1 -4.82 22.40 4.65
C MET A 1 -4.51 21.32 5.68
N ASN A 2 -5.34 20.28 5.79
CA ASN A 2 -5.04 19.15 6.66
C ASN A 2 -3.82 18.43 6.09
N ASN A 3 -2.66 18.61 6.72
CA ASN A 3 -1.37 18.06 6.29
C ASN A 3 -1.27 16.54 6.41
N GLU A 4 -2.31 15.86 6.89
CA GLU A 4 -2.26 14.44 7.23
C GLU A 4 -2.16 13.49 6.02
N ASN A 5 -2.42 13.99 4.81
CA ASN A 5 -2.51 13.13 3.62
C ASN A 5 -1.56 13.50 2.48
N ARG A 6 -0.62 14.43 2.71
CA ARG A 6 0.43 14.80 1.75
C ARG A 6 1.73 14.05 2.01
N TRP A 7 2.55 13.92 0.98
CA TRP A 7 3.96 13.57 1.13
C TRP A 7 4.71 14.76 1.75
N ILE A 8 5.61 14.47 2.69
CA ILE A 8 6.46 15.44 3.37
C ILE A 8 7.91 15.12 3.01
N GLY A 9 8.65 16.10 2.50
CA GLY A 9 10.05 15.91 2.14
C GLY A 9 10.88 15.57 3.38
N ASN A 10 11.78 14.61 3.27
CA ASN A 10 12.62 14.21 4.41
C ASN A 10 13.56 15.35 4.87
N LEU A 11 13.93 16.25 3.95
CA LEU A 11 14.68 17.48 4.26
C LEU A 11 13.82 18.59 4.86
N GLU A 12 12.50 18.57 4.64
CA GLU A 12 11.57 19.54 5.25
C GLU A 12 11.42 19.23 6.73
N LYS A 13 11.13 17.97 7.05
CA LYS A 13 10.82 17.54 8.41
C LYS A 13 10.85 16.01 8.53
N SER A 14 11.31 15.48 9.66
CA SER A 14 11.14 14.06 10.03
C SER A 14 9.77 13.78 10.66
N PRO A 15 9.28 12.52 10.67
CA PRO A 15 8.04 12.21 11.38
C PRO A 15 8.06 12.64 12.86
N ASP A 16 6.94 13.16 13.35
CA ASP A 16 6.80 13.63 14.75
C ASP A 16 6.65 12.49 15.76
N ASN A 17 6.20 11.31 15.30
CA ASN A 17 5.85 10.19 16.16
C ASN A 17 6.46 8.91 15.63
N ASP A 18 6.80 8.01 16.55
CA ASP A 18 7.13 6.63 16.21
C ASP A 18 5.95 5.95 15.51
N GLY A 19 6.24 5.11 14.52
CA GLY A 19 5.22 4.39 13.77
C GLY A 19 5.66 3.91 12.39
N LEU A 20 4.72 3.30 11.68
CA LEU A 20 4.90 2.88 10.29
C LEU A 20 4.45 3.98 9.34
N TYR A 21 5.28 4.23 8.32
CA TYR A 21 5.05 5.24 7.31
C TYR A 21 5.27 4.64 5.92
N TYR A 22 4.59 5.20 4.92
CA TYR A 22 5.02 5.04 3.54
C TYR A 22 6.19 5.98 3.27
N VAL A 23 7.22 5.47 2.61
CA VAL A 23 8.47 6.19 2.38
C VAL A 23 8.85 6.06 0.92
N TYR A 24 9.04 7.19 0.25
CA TYR A 24 9.54 7.26 -1.10
C TYR A 24 11.07 7.29 -1.06
N THR A 25 11.70 6.33 -1.73
CA THR A 25 13.13 6.06 -1.67
C THR A 25 13.74 6.12 -3.06
N MET A 26 15.04 6.39 -3.11
CA MET A 26 15.81 6.41 -4.35
C MET A 26 17.18 5.81 -4.08
N ASN A 27 17.61 4.89 -4.95
CA ASN A 27 18.98 4.41 -4.95
C ASN A 27 19.82 5.30 -5.87
N CYS A 28 20.88 5.92 -5.34
CA CYS A 28 21.72 6.85 -6.08
C CYS A 28 22.72 6.18 -7.03
N MET A 29 22.94 4.86 -6.94
CA MET A 29 23.84 4.15 -7.84
C MET A 29 23.19 3.91 -9.20
N ASP A 30 21.94 3.44 -9.22
CA ASP A 30 21.24 3.06 -10.45
C ASP A 30 20.06 3.98 -10.82
N ASN A 31 19.76 4.98 -9.97
CA ASN A 31 18.61 5.87 -10.08
C ASN A 31 17.24 5.16 -10.02
N SER A 32 17.19 3.96 -9.44
CA SER A 32 15.92 3.29 -9.15
C SER A 32 15.21 4.00 -7.99
N ASN A 33 13.89 3.83 -7.95
CA ASN A 33 13.03 4.43 -6.94
C ASN A 33 11.96 3.43 -6.51
N ASP A 34 11.55 3.53 -5.25
CA ASP A 34 10.53 2.66 -4.68
C ASP A 34 9.68 3.40 -3.64
N ILE A 35 8.54 2.82 -3.30
CA ILE A 35 7.75 3.21 -2.14
C ILE A 35 7.72 2.04 -1.17
N LEU A 36 8.40 2.22 -0.05
CA LEU A 36 8.52 1.23 1.01
C LEU A 36 7.61 1.55 2.18
N LYS A 37 7.37 0.54 3.02
CA LYS A 37 6.79 0.71 4.35
C LYS A 37 7.90 0.57 5.38
N LEU A 38 8.22 1.66 6.07
CA LEU A 38 9.32 1.68 7.04
C LEU A 38 8.85 2.10 8.42
N GLN A 39 9.51 1.53 9.43
CA GLN A 39 9.34 1.91 10.83
C GLN A 39 10.22 3.14 11.12
N PHE A 40 9.61 4.17 11.70
CA PHE A 40 10.31 5.28 12.34
C PHE A 40 10.27 5.09 13.85
N LYS A 41 11.42 5.17 14.52
CA LYS A 41 11.53 4.99 15.96
C LYS A 41 12.66 5.83 16.53
N ASN A 42 12.41 6.52 17.65
CA ASN A 42 13.40 7.33 18.36
C ASN A 42 14.14 8.33 17.45
N GLY A 43 13.42 8.95 16.50
CA GLY A 43 14.00 9.93 15.59
C GLY A 43 14.75 9.34 14.38
N GLN A 44 14.71 8.03 14.16
CA GLN A 44 15.44 7.36 13.08
C GLN A 44 14.57 6.37 12.29
N TRP A 45 14.82 6.28 10.99
CA TRP A 45 14.28 5.21 10.14
C TRP A 45 15.02 3.90 10.42
N GLN A 46 14.26 2.83 10.62
CA GLN A 46 14.81 1.52 11.00
C GLN A 46 15.05 0.65 9.77
N GLU A 47 16.14 -0.13 9.79
CA GLU A 47 16.46 -1.17 8.79
C GLU A 47 16.39 -0.68 7.33
N PHE A 48 16.73 0.59 7.07
CA PHE A 48 16.62 1.19 5.75
C PHE A 48 17.94 1.14 4.98
N GLY A 49 17.91 0.42 3.86
CA GLY A 49 18.80 0.58 2.72
C GLY A 49 20.29 0.37 2.97
N ASP A 50 21.07 0.60 1.92
CA ASP A 50 22.52 0.65 1.96
C ASP A 50 23.06 2.09 1.80
N ASP A 51 24.38 2.24 1.62
CA ASP A 51 25.06 3.53 1.52
C ASP A 51 24.57 4.40 0.34
N TYR A 52 23.89 3.83 -0.65
CA TYR A 52 23.39 4.52 -1.84
C TYR A 52 21.90 4.86 -1.75
N ASP A 53 21.17 4.33 -0.77
CA ASP A 53 19.75 4.57 -0.63
C ASP A 53 19.44 5.87 0.10
N ARG A 54 18.48 6.63 -0.42
CA ARG A 54 18.04 7.92 0.14
C ARG A 54 16.55 7.91 0.35
N ILE A 55 16.14 8.40 1.53
CA ILE A 55 14.74 8.72 1.80
C ILE A 55 14.47 10.13 1.27
N ILE A 56 13.57 10.21 0.30
CA ILE A 56 13.21 11.46 -0.37
C ILE A 56 12.04 12.13 0.36
N ALA A 57 10.99 11.34 0.63
CA ALA A 57 9.78 11.83 1.28
C ALA A 57 9.10 10.72 2.08
N TRP A 58 8.25 11.10 3.02
CA TRP A 58 7.43 10.17 3.80
C TRP A 58 5.98 10.64 3.87
N LYS A 59 5.09 9.68 4.13
CA LYS A 59 3.66 9.92 4.29
C LYS A 59 3.12 9.02 5.39
N LYS A 60 2.26 9.58 6.24
CA LYS A 60 1.56 8.81 7.27
C LYS A 60 0.65 7.78 6.62
N ILE A 61 0.68 6.54 7.11
CA ILE A 61 -0.26 5.51 6.67
C ILE A 61 -1.67 5.91 7.15
N PRO A 62 -2.65 6.06 6.23
CA PRO A 62 -4.00 6.42 6.62
C PRO A 62 -4.63 5.27 7.41
N LYS A 63 -5.55 5.61 8.34
CA LYS A 63 -6.37 4.60 8.98
C LYS A 63 -7.26 3.92 7.94
N LYS A 64 -7.32 2.58 7.97
CA LYS A 64 -8.27 1.81 7.17
C LYS A 64 -9.70 2.21 7.50
N LYS A 65 -10.51 2.43 6.48
CA LYS A 65 -11.95 2.69 6.58
C LYS A 65 -12.73 1.38 6.64
N ILE A 66 -12.26 0.35 5.95
CA ILE A 66 -12.85 -0.98 5.93
C ILE A 66 -12.24 -1.78 7.07
N THR A 67 -13.03 -2.04 8.10
CA THR A 67 -12.61 -2.80 9.28
C THR A 67 -12.92 -4.28 9.17
N ASP A 68 -13.94 -4.65 8.38
CA ASP A 68 -14.30 -6.04 8.10
C ASP A 68 -14.17 -6.33 6.59
N LYS A 69 -13.05 -6.97 6.23
CA LYS A 69 -12.76 -7.39 4.85
C LYS A 69 -13.83 -8.37 4.34
N LEU A 70 -14.22 -9.34 5.16
CA LEU A 70 -15.10 -10.43 4.73
C LEU A 70 -16.51 -9.92 4.46
N GLU A 71 -17.03 -9.08 5.35
CA GLU A 71 -18.32 -8.42 5.15
C GLU A 71 -18.31 -7.56 3.87
N TRP A 72 -17.25 -6.77 3.68
CA TRP A 72 -17.11 -5.93 2.49
C TRP A 72 -17.08 -6.76 1.19
N LEU A 73 -16.31 -7.85 1.15
CA LEU A 73 -16.24 -8.73 -0.02
C LEU A 73 -17.58 -9.41 -0.30
N LYS A 74 -18.29 -9.89 0.73
CA LYS A 74 -19.63 -10.49 0.58
C LYS A 74 -20.64 -9.50 0.02
N LYS A 75 -20.58 -8.24 0.46
CA LYS A 75 -21.45 -7.17 -0.04
C LYS A 75 -21.23 -6.90 -1.53
N HIS A 76 -20.01 -7.03 -2.02
CA HIS A 76 -19.63 -6.79 -3.43
C HIS A 76 -19.48 -8.08 -4.25
N HIS A 77 -20.15 -9.16 -3.85
CA HIS A 77 -19.98 -10.49 -4.44
C HIS A 77 -20.23 -10.50 -5.96
N ASN A 78 -21.28 -9.84 -6.42
CA ASN A 78 -21.65 -9.86 -7.84
C ASN A 78 -20.64 -9.06 -8.68
N GLU A 79 -20.21 -7.90 -8.20
CA GLU A 79 -19.16 -7.09 -8.84
C GLU A 79 -17.85 -7.88 -8.94
N LEU A 80 -17.49 -8.61 -7.88
CA LEU A 80 -16.31 -9.46 -7.87
C LEU A 80 -16.38 -10.57 -8.91
N LYS A 81 -17.50 -11.30 -8.99
CA LYS A 81 -17.68 -12.37 -9.99
C LYS A 81 -17.53 -11.85 -11.41
N ILE A 82 -18.15 -10.71 -11.71
CA ILE A 82 -18.08 -10.07 -13.03
C ILE A 82 -16.64 -9.62 -13.32
N ALA A 83 -16.01 -8.91 -12.39
CA ALA A 83 -14.70 -8.32 -12.60
C ALA A 83 -13.60 -9.37 -12.81
N PHE A 84 -13.66 -10.49 -12.08
CA PHE A 84 -12.68 -11.57 -12.17
C PHE A 84 -13.09 -12.71 -13.12
N ASN A 85 -14.22 -12.58 -13.83
CA ASN A 85 -14.79 -13.63 -14.69
C ASN A 85 -14.82 -15.00 -13.99
N TYR A 86 -15.32 -15.01 -12.75
CA TYR A 86 -15.21 -16.13 -11.84
C TYR A 86 -16.48 -16.99 -11.88
N ASP A 87 -16.46 -18.04 -12.70
CA ASP A 87 -17.60 -18.95 -12.92
C ASP A 87 -17.67 -20.11 -11.92
N VAL A 88 -16.72 -20.21 -10.98
CA VAL A 88 -16.68 -21.25 -9.94
C VAL A 88 -17.05 -20.70 -8.55
N GLU A 89 -17.06 -21.56 -7.54
CA GLU A 89 -17.37 -21.18 -6.16
C GLU A 89 -16.40 -20.13 -5.62
N PHE A 90 -16.95 -19.00 -5.18
CA PHE A 90 -16.17 -17.82 -4.80
C PHE A 90 -15.62 -17.99 -3.37
N ASP A 91 -14.34 -18.32 -3.28
CA ASP A 91 -13.63 -18.37 -1.99
C ASP A 91 -13.03 -17.01 -1.64
N TYR A 92 -13.64 -16.35 -0.65
CA TYR A 92 -13.21 -15.04 -0.15
C TYR A 92 -11.80 -15.04 0.48
N ASN A 93 -11.26 -16.21 0.85
CA ASN A 93 -9.91 -16.29 1.40
C ASN A 93 -8.83 -16.02 0.34
N ASN A 94 -9.16 -16.19 -0.95
CA ASN A 94 -8.26 -15.91 -2.07
C ASN A 94 -8.22 -14.42 -2.45
N PHE A 95 -8.81 -13.55 -1.62
CA PHE A 95 -8.90 -12.12 -1.88
C PHE A 95 -8.39 -11.29 -0.72
N GLU A 96 -7.61 -10.28 -1.08
CA GLU A 96 -7.20 -9.18 -0.22
C GLU A 96 -7.75 -7.86 -0.75
N ILE A 97 -7.75 -6.85 0.12
CA ILE A 97 -8.18 -5.49 -0.23
C ILE A 97 -7.12 -4.47 0.17
N ALA A 98 -6.92 -3.49 -0.69
CA ALA A 98 -6.15 -2.30 -0.41
C ALA A 98 -6.99 -1.06 -0.74
N GLU A 99 -7.05 -0.11 0.18
CA GLU A 99 -7.88 1.09 0.02
C GLU A 99 -7.21 2.17 -0.81
N THR A 100 -5.91 2.02 -1.10
CA THR A 100 -5.13 2.99 -1.88
C THR A 100 -4.11 2.30 -2.78
N LEU A 101 -3.72 2.97 -3.86
CA LEU A 101 -2.64 2.50 -4.73
C LEU A 101 -1.31 2.32 -3.99
N ILE A 102 -1.01 3.21 -3.04
CA ILE A 102 0.24 3.13 -2.25
C ILE A 102 0.24 1.86 -1.39
N GLU A 103 -0.89 1.52 -0.78
CA GLU A 103 -1.03 0.27 -0.05
C GLU A 103 -0.82 -0.95 -0.96
N CYS A 104 -1.37 -0.93 -2.19
CA CYS A 104 -1.05 -1.98 -3.18
C CYS A 104 0.47 -2.08 -3.39
N LEU A 105 1.10 -0.97 -3.80
CA LEU A 105 2.53 -0.87 -4.14
C LEU A 105 3.42 -1.48 -3.06
N CYS A 106 3.16 -1.16 -1.78
CA CYS A 106 3.99 -1.64 -0.68
C CYS A 106 3.69 -3.07 -0.24
N GLU A 107 2.42 -3.46 -0.14
CA GLU A 107 2.05 -4.69 0.58
C GLU A 107 1.95 -5.92 -0.33
N TYR A 108 1.77 -5.70 -1.64
CA TYR A 108 1.48 -6.82 -2.55
C TYR A 108 2.42 -6.95 -3.75
N PRO A 109 3.66 -6.42 -3.78
CA PRO A 109 4.41 -5.93 -4.97
C PRO A 109 4.38 -6.76 -6.27
N LEU A 110 4.12 -8.06 -6.18
CA LEU A 110 3.82 -8.95 -7.30
C LEU A 110 2.39 -8.74 -7.89
N PHE A 111 1.61 -7.78 -7.40
CA PHE A 111 0.19 -7.58 -7.72
C PHE A 111 -0.09 -6.95 -9.08
N LEU A 112 0.92 -6.29 -9.67
CA LEU A 112 0.81 -5.65 -10.98
C LEU A 112 1.00 -6.65 -12.14
N TYR A 113 1.25 -7.92 -11.84
CA TYR A 113 1.29 -8.97 -12.85
C TYR A 113 -0.14 -9.32 -13.34
N ASP A 114 -0.20 -9.70 -14.61
CA ASP A 114 -1.40 -9.62 -15.44
C ASP A 114 -2.63 -10.33 -14.83
N GLY A 115 -3.72 -9.58 -14.65
CA GLY A 115 -5.05 -10.11 -14.32
C GLY A 115 -5.46 -10.21 -12.85
N TYR A 116 -4.58 -9.95 -11.87
CA TYR A 116 -4.85 -10.23 -10.43
C TYR A 116 -5.52 -9.12 -9.63
N ILE A 117 -5.62 -7.89 -10.17
CA ILE A 117 -6.27 -6.77 -9.49
C ILE A 117 -7.51 -6.30 -10.23
N ARG A 118 -8.56 -5.95 -9.49
CA ARG A 118 -9.70 -5.16 -9.97
C ARG A 118 -9.99 -4.01 -9.02
N LEU A 119 -10.31 -2.85 -9.57
CA LEU A 119 -10.83 -1.72 -8.80
C LEU A 119 -12.35 -1.87 -8.71
N ILE A 120 -12.88 -2.03 -7.49
CA ILE A 120 -14.31 -2.20 -7.22
C ILE A 120 -14.69 -1.24 -6.10
N ASP A 121 -15.66 -0.35 -6.36
CA ASP A 121 -16.07 0.70 -5.42
C ASP A 121 -14.89 1.52 -4.84
N ASN A 122 -13.93 1.87 -5.70
CA ASN A 122 -12.68 2.57 -5.35
C ASN A 122 -11.74 1.82 -4.39
N ILE A 123 -11.95 0.51 -4.22
CA ILE A 123 -11.07 -0.39 -3.47
C ILE A 123 -10.35 -1.30 -4.45
N TYR A 124 -9.04 -1.45 -4.27
CA TYR A 124 -8.25 -2.40 -5.02
C TYR A 124 -8.47 -3.77 -4.39
N VAL A 125 -9.08 -4.67 -5.15
CA VAL A 125 -9.24 -6.07 -4.77
C VAL A 125 -8.13 -6.86 -5.43
N ILE A 126 -7.36 -7.58 -4.61
CA ILE A 126 -6.19 -8.36 -5.03
C ILE A 126 -6.53 -9.83 -4.90
N ARG A 127 -6.33 -10.59 -5.96
CA ARG A 127 -6.42 -12.05 -5.93
C ARG A 127 -5.07 -12.63 -5.49
N ILE A 128 -5.05 -13.38 -4.40
CA ILE A 128 -3.90 -14.10 -3.87
C ILE A 128 -4.14 -15.59 -4.16
N ILE A 129 -3.48 -16.16 -5.17
CA ILE A 129 -3.56 -17.59 -5.53
C ILE A 129 -2.52 -18.37 -4.73
#